data_AF-A0AAV3HEH7-F1
#
_entry.id   AF-A0AAV3HEH7-F1
#
_cell.length_a   1.000
_cell.length_b   1.000
_cell.length_c   1.000
_cell.angle_alpha   90.00
_cell.angle_beta   90.00
_cell.angle_gamma   90.00
#
_symmetry.space_group_name_H-M   'P 1'
#
loop_
_entity.id
_entity.type
_entity.pdbx_description
1 polymer ?
#
loop_
_entity_poly.entity_id
_entity_poly.type
_entity_poly.pdbx_seq_one_letter_code
_entity_poly.pdbx_strand_id
1 'polypeptide(L)' 'MTPVEWADQNYYLPKESSYGEGEWKTLPFQIAIMNSMGNDQIRTVNLIKSARVGYTKMLLGGGRVFY' A
#
# COMPACT_ATOMS: atom_id res chain seq x y z
N MET A 1 -2.63 10.96 -10.40
CA MET A 1 -3.19 10.16 -9.31
C MET A 1 -2.03 9.44 -8.64
N THR A 2 -1.90 9.55 -7.33
CA THR A 2 -0.84 8.89 -6.55
C THR A 2 -1.24 7.45 -6.21
N PRO A 3 -0.28 6.56 -5.89
CA PRO A 3 -0.59 5.20 -5.44
C PRO A 3 -1.53 5.15 -4.24
N VAL A 4 -1.40 6.08 -3.30
CA VAL A 4 -2.29 6.21 -2.13
C VAL A 4 -3.70 6.56 -2.56
N GLU A 5 -3.86 7.58 -3.41
CA GLU A 5 -5.18 8.00 -3.92
C GLU A 5 -5.87 6.84 -4.65
N TRP A 6 -5.14 6.09 -5.47
CA TRP A 6 -5.69 4.93 -6.15
C TRP A 6 -6.08 3.82 -5.17
N ALA A 7 -5.21 3.49 -4.21
CA ALA A 7 -5.46 2.41 -3.26
C ALA A 7 -6.66 2.71 -2.34
N ASP A 8 -6.75 3.93 -1.81
CA ASP A 8 -7.88 4.34 -0.95
C ASP A 8 -9.22 4.36 -1.71
N GLN A 9 -9.21 4.46 -3.05
CA GLN A 9 -10.42 4.46 -3.87
C GLN A 9 -10.78 3.09 -4.46
N ASN A 10 -9.79 2.22 -4.70
CA ASN A 10 -9.97 1.03 -5.55
C ASN A 10 -9.50 -0.27 -4.91
N TYR A 11 -8.72 -0.22 -3.81
CA TYR A 11 -8.12 -1.42 -3.24
C TYR A 11 -9.00 -2.01 -2.12
N TYR A 12 -9.46 -3.24 -2.34
CA TYR A 12 -10.28 -3.99 -1.38
C TYR A 12 -9.48 -5.14 -0.74
N LEU A 13 -9.60 -5.26 0.57
CA LEU A 13 -8.96 -6.29 1.37
C LEU A 13 -9.82 -7.57 1.37
N PRO A 14 -9.27 -8.71 0.90
CA PRO A 14 -9.99 -9.98 0.85
C PRO A 14 -10.23 -10.52 2.26
N LYS A 15 -11.44 -11.06 2.50
CA LYS A 15 -11.88 -11.60 3.80
C LYS A 15 -11.02 -12.77 4.28
N GLU A 16 -10.53 -13.58 3.35
CA GLU A 16 -9.84 -14.86 3.62
C GLU A 16 -8.41 -14.66 4.14
N SER A 17 -7.80 -13.50 3.85
CA SER A 17 -6.38 -13.27 4.15
C SER A 17 -6.11 -11.89 4.75
N SER A 18 -7.12 -11.26 5.33
CA SER A 18 -7.02 -9.94 5.97
C SER A 18 -7.72 -9.98 7.33
N TYR A 19 -7.09 -9.38 8.34
CA TYR A 19 -7.68 -9.25 9.68
C TYR A 19 -8.89 -8.31 9.70
N GLY A 20 -8.92 -7.33 8.79
CA GLY A 20 -10.09 -6.51 8.49
C GLY A 20 -10.48 -6.72 7.02
N GLU A 21 -11.76 -6.92 6.77
CA GLU A 21 -12.35 -6.99 5.43
C GLU A 21 -12.85 -5.60 5.00
N GLY A 22 -12.88 -5.35 3.68
CA GLY A 22 -13.45 -4.12 3.12
C GLY A 22 -12.41 -3.20 2.47
N GLU A 23 -12.69 -1.90 2.47
CA GLU A 23 -11.88 -0.90 1.78
C GLU A 23 -10.50 -0.72 2.45
N TRP A 24 -9.47 -0.66 1.64
CA TRP A 24 -8.15 -0.26 2.11
C TRP A 24 -8.21 1.19 2.62
N LYS A 25 -7.61 1.41 3.79
CA LYS A 25 -7.39 2.74 4.34
C LYS A 25 -5.91 2.91 4.61
N THR A 26 -5.26 3.78 3.85
CA THR A 26 -3.84 4.07 4.06
C THR A 26 -3.62 4.71 5.42
N LEU A 27 -2.76 4.10 6.25
CA LEU A 27 -2.37 4.69 7.53
C LEU A 27 -1.43 5.88 7.30
N PRO A 28 -1.43 6.91 8.17
CA PRO A 28 -0.64 8.12 7.95
C PRO A 28 0.85 7.88 7.63
N PHE A 29 1.49 6.92 8.31
CA PHE A 29 2.91 6.60 8.08
C PHE A 29 3.14 5.83 6.76
N GLN A 30 2.13 5.15 6.22
CA GLN A 30 2.23 4.39 4.98
C GLN A 30 2.21 5.29 3.74
N ILE A 31 1.68 6.51 3.85
CA ILE A 31 1.48 7.44 2.72
C ILE A 31 2.79 7.69 1.98
N ALA A 32 3.83 8.11 2.71
CA ALA A 32 5.13 8.41 2.11
C ALA A 32 5.77 7.16 1.49
N ILE A 33 5.61 6.00 2.14
CA ILE A 33 6.18 4.73 1.67
C ILE A 33 5.49 4.30 0.37
N MET A 34 4.16 4.31 0.33
CA MET A 34 3.35 3.95 -0.84
C MET A 34 3.60 4.87 -2.03
N ASN A 35 3.64 6.19 -1.80
CA ASN A 35 3.94 7.14 -2.87
C ASN A 35 5.39 7.01 -3.35
N SER A 36 6.33 6.65 -2.48
CA SER A 36 7.71 6.38 -2.89
C SER A 36 7.82 5.12 -3.76
N MET A 37 6.97 4.12 -3.52
CA MET A 37 6.94 2.88 -4.33
C MET A 37 6.40 3.11 -5.75
N GLY A 38 5.51 4.07 -5.96
CA GLY A 38 4.98 4.43 -7.28
C GLY A 38 5.68 5.60 -7.96
N ASN A 39 6.84 6.02 -7.47
CA ASN A 39 7.62 7.10 -8.05
C ASN A 39 8.77 6.53 -8.90
N ASP A 40 8.73 6.77 -10.21
CA ASP A 40 9.72 6.26 -11.17
C ASP A 40 11.16 6.73 -10.92
N GLN A 41 11.36 7.82 -10.16
CA GLN A 41 12.68 8.30 -9.79
C GLN A 41 13.30 7.52 -8.62
N ILE A 42 12.52 6.70 -7.91
CA ILE A 42 12.95 5.98 -6.72
C ILE A 42 13.19 4.51 -7.07
N ARG A 43 14.46 4.12 -7.12
CA ARG A 43 14.84 2.73 -7.45
C ARG A 43 14.64 1.76 -6.29
N THR A 44 14.81 2.23 -5.05
CA THR A 44 14.82 1.38 -3.85
C THR A 44 14.29 2.15 -2.65
N VAL A 45 13.38 1.53 -1.89
CA VAL A 45 12.85 2.03 -0.62
C VAL A 45 13.24 1.05 0.47
N ASN A 46 14.06 1.49 1.42
CA ASN A 46 14.46 0.71 2.60
C ASN A 46 13.73 1.23 3.83
N LEU A 47 13.17 0.33 4.63
CA LEU A 47 12.42 0.67 5.83
C LEU A 47 12.56 -0.43 6.88
N ILE A 48 12.55 -0.02 8.15
CA ILE A 48 12.42 -0.94 9.28
C ILE A 48 10.93 -1.17 9.51
N LYS A 49 10.52 -2.44 9.50
CA LYS A 49 9.10 -2.79 9.60
C LYS A 49 8.69 -3.31 10.98
N SER A 50 7.56 -2.81 11.47
CA SER A 50 6.80 -3.41 12.57
C SER A 50 5.96 -4.61 12.10
N ALA A 51 5.60 -5.50 13.03
CA ALA A 51 4.74 -6.64 12.74
C ALA A 51 3.26 -6.24 12.61
N ARG A 52 2.50 -6.95 11.76
CA ARG A 52 1.02 -6.87 11.65
C ARG A 52 0.40 -5.52 11.25
N VAL A 53 1.16 -4.61 10.65
CA VAL A 53 0.63 -3.30 10.17
C VAL A 53 0.26 -3.28 8.67
N GLY A 54 -0.06 -4.44 8.09
CA GLY A 54 -0.55 -4.49 6.69
C GLY A 54 0.50 -4.34 5.59
N TYR A 55 1.81 -4.50 5.88
CA TYR A 55 2.89 -4.36 4.90
C TYR A 55 2.70 -5.16 3.60
N THR A 56 2.31 -6.44 3.71
CA THR A 56 2.10 -7.28 2.53
C THR A 56 0.97 -6.76 1.65
N LYS A 57 -0.10 -6.25 2.26
CA LYS A 57 -1.24 -5.68 1.54
C LYS A 57 -0.87 -4.35 0.89
N MET A 58 -0.08 -3.52 1.58
CA MET A 58 0.48 -2.29 1.04
C MET A 58 1.32 -2.54 -0.23
N LEU A 59 2.14 -3.60 -0.26
CA LEU A 59 2.92 -3.98 -1.45
C LEU A 59 2.02 -4.45 -2.60
N LEU A 60 0.96 -5.20 -2.31
CA LEU A 60 0.01 -5.66 -3.32
C LEU A 60 -0.86 -4.54 -3.89
N GLY A 61 -1.20 -3.54 -3.08
CA GLY A 61 -1.93 -2.34 -3.53
C GLY A 61 -1.03 -1.39 -4.30
N GLY A 62 0.13 -1.03 -3.76
CA GLY A 62 1.07 -0.09 -4.38
C GLY A 62 1.78 -0.63 -5.63
N GLY A 63 2.05 -1.94 -5.68
CA GLY A 63 2.71 -2.58 -6.82
C GLY A 63 1.81 -2.87 -8.03
N ARG A 64 0.47 -2.79 -7.87
CA ARG A 64 -0.49 -3.00 -8.97
C ARG A 64 -0.74 -1.76 -9.83
N VAL A 65 -0.21 -0.60 -9.43
CA VAL A 65 -0.33 0.66 -10.19
C VAL A 65 0.55 0.66 -11.46
N PHE A 66 1.32 -0.41 -11.69
CA PHE A 66 2.18 -0.61 -12.84
C PHE A 66 1.58 -1.59 -13.87
N TYR A 67 0.47 -1.24 -14.51
CA TYR A 67 0.05 -1.75 -15.83
C TYR A 67 -0.81 -0.69 -16.54
#